data_AF-A0A924Y146-F1
#
_entry.id   AF-A0A924Y146-F1
#
_cell.length_a   1.000
_cell.length_b   1.000
_cell.length_c   1.000
_cell.angle_alpha   90.00
_cell.angle_beta   90.00
_cell.angle_gamma   90.00
#
_symmetry.space_group_name_H-M   'P 1'
#
loop_
_entity.id
_entity.type
_entity.pdbx_description
1 polymer ?
#
loop_
_entity_poly.entity_id
_entity_poly.type
_entity_poly.pdbx_seq_one_letter_code
_entity_poly.pdbx_strand_id
1 'polypeptide(L)' 'ETFLFLDGDFEDAGITYNPGTYFACEPNTVHGPHSTRNGCRLLVFQTAAVDATDFFLAE' A
#
# COMPACT_ATOMS: atom_id res chain seq x y z
N GLU A 1 -4.65 4.36 7.71
CA GLU A 1 -4.52 4.65 6.27
C GLU A 1 -5.41 3.69 5.48
N THR A 2 -5.83 4.06 4.27
CA THR A 2 -6.56 3.14 3.38
C THR A 2 -6.02 3.21 1.97
N PHE A 3 -5.64 2.05 1.42
CA PHE A 3 -5.14 1.87 0.07
C PHE A 3 -6.22 1.21 -0.78
N LEU A 4 -6.53 1.80 -1.93
CA LEU A 4 -7.34 1.19 -2.98
C LEU A 4 -6.45 0.90 -4.18
N PHE A 5 -6.41 -0.36 -4.61
CA PHE A 5 -5.53 -0.80 -5.71
C PHE A 5 -6.27 -0.64 -7.05
N LEU A 6 -5.70 0.14 -7.97
CA LEU A 6 -6.34 0.55 -9.22
C LEU A 6 -5.79 -0.20 -10.44
N ASP A 7 -4.51 -0.57 -10.42
CA ASP A 7 -3.83 -1.27 -11.50
C ASP A 7 -2.56 -1.96 -10.99
N GLY A 8 -2.13 -3.03 -11.68
CA GLY A 8 -0.92 -3.79 -11.35
C GLY A 8 -1.05 -4.70 -10.12
N ASP A 9 0.06 -4.97 -9.44
CA ASP A 9 0.11 -5.81 -8.24
C ASP A 9 0.91 -5.17 -7.11
N PHE A 10 0.47 -5.39 -5.88
CA PHE A 10 1.16 -4.93 -4.68
C PHE A 10 1.25 -6.05 -3.67
N GLU A 11 2.44 -6.33 -3.15
CA GLU A 11 2.63 -7.22 -2.02
C GLU A 11 2.90 -6.40 -0.77
N ASP A 12 2.26 -6.78 0.33
CA ASP A 12 2.53 -6.26 1.67
C ASP A 12 2.61 -7.44 2.64
N ALA A 13 3.80 -7.64 3.23
CA ALA A 13 4.06 -8.72 4.19
C ALA A 13 3.67 -10.12 3.67
N GLY A 14 3.89 -10.41 2.39
CA GLY A 14 3.54 -11.68 1.75
C GLY A 14 2.08 -11.79 1.30
N ILE A 15 1.26 -10.75 1.47
CA ILE A 15 -0.12 -10.70 0.98
C ILE A 15 -0.16 -9.91 -0.32
N THR A 16 -0.66 -10.53 -1.40
CA THR A 16 -0.83 -9.86 -2.69
C THR A 16 -2.21 -9.22 -2.81
N TYR A 17 -2.22 -7.94 -3.17
CA TYR A 17 -3.38 -7.14 -3.49
C TYR A 17 -3.43 -6.86 -5.00
N ASN A 18 -4.61 -7.06 -5.58
CA ASN A 18 -4.88 -6.93 -7.01
C ASN A 18 -5.87 -5.77 -7.25
N PRO A 19 -6.05 -5.30 -8.50
CA PRO A 19 -6.96 -4.19 -8.78
C PRO A 19 -8.38 -4.49 -8.30
N GLY A 20 -9.00 -3.50 -7.65
CA GLY A 20 -10.34 -3.60 -7.06
C GLY A 20 -10.36 -4.11 -5.61
N THR A 21 -9.22 -4.51 -5.03
CA THR A 21 -9.13 -4.77 -3.58
C THR A 21 -8.74 -3.50 -2.82
N TYR A 22 -8.87 -3.56 -1.49
CA TYR A 22 -8.41 -2.50 -0.61
C TYR A 22 -7.72 -3.09 0.62
N PHE A 23 -6.86 -2.28 1.23
CA PHE A 23 -6.21 -2.52 2.51
C PHE A 23 -6.47 -1.31 3.41
N ALA A 24 -6.79 -1.54 4.68
CA ALA A 24 -6.98 -0.48 5.66
C ALA A 24 -6.27 -0.84 6.96
N CYS A 25 -5.52 0.11 7.52
CA CYS A 25 -4.78 -0.05 8.75
C CYS A 25 -5.09 1.06 9.76
N GLU A 26 -4.99 0.72 11.04
CA GLU A 26 -5.08 1.69 12.13
C GLU A 26 -3.84 2.61 12.13
N PRO A 27 -3.96 3.86 12.65
CA PRO A 27 -2.81 4.74 12.82
C PRO A 27 -1.65 4.06 13.56
N ASN A 28 -0.41 4.32 13.12
CA ASN A 28 0.83 3.75 13.66
C ASN A 28 0.99 2.22 13.45
N THR A 29 0.18 1.60 12.59
CA THR A 29 0.41 0.20 12.17
C THR A 29 1.63 0.13 11.25
N VAL A 30 2.62 -0.68 11.61
CA VAL A 30 3.76 -0.99 10.73
C VAL A 30 3.35 -2.11 9.78
N HIS A 31 3.53 -1.88 8.49
CA HIS A 31 3.32 -2.86 7.43
C HIS A 31 4.48 -2.82 6.43
N GLY A 32 4.61 -3.90 5.68
CA GLY A 32 5.74 -4.20 4.81
C GLY A 32 6.35 -5.57 5.13
N PRO A 33 7.38 -5.98 4.38
CA PRO A 33 7.98 -5.28 3.24
C PRO A 33 7.01 -5.17 2.06
N HIS A 34 7.16 -4.09 1.29
CA HIS A 34 6.36 -3.86 0.10
C HIS A 34 7.08 -4.34 -1.14
N SER A 35 6.40 -4.99 -2.07
CA SER A 35 6.98 -5.30 -3.37
C SER A 35 5.94 -5.25 -4.48
N THR A 36 6.40 -5.31 -5.72
CA THR A 36 5.55 -5.37 -6.91
C THR A 36 6.30 -6.09 -8.02
N ARG A 37 5.58 -6.87 -8.83
CA ARG A 37 6.15 -7.55 -10.01
C ARG A 37 5.94 -6.74 -11.29
N ASN A 38 4.79 -6.08 -11.44
CA ASN A 38 4.39 -5.38 -12.66
C ASN A 38 4.26 -3.85 -12.49
N GLY A 39 4.61 -3.33 -11.31
CA GLY A 39 4.24 -1.98 -10.90
C GLY A 39 2.83 -1.94 -10.33
N CYS A 40 2.49 -0.85 -9.66
CA CYS A 40 1.18 -0.66 -9.04
C CYS A 40 0.74 0.80 -9.16
N ARG A 41 -0.55 1.01 -9.39
CA ARG A 41 -1.20 2.31 -9.16
C ARG A 41 -2.25 2.14 -8.07
N LEU A 42 -2.15 2.97 -7.05
CA LEU A 42 -3.04 2.93 -5.89
C LEU A 42 -3.52 4.34 -5.53
N LEU A 43 -4.65 4.40 -4.83
CA LEU A 43 -5.19 5.60 -4.23
C LEU A 43 -5.11 5.47 -2.71
N VAL A 44 -4.45 6.43 -2.06
CA VAL A 44 -4.31 6.46 -0.60
C VAL A 44 -5.23 7.50 0.01
N PHE A 45 -5.99 7.09 1.02
CA PHE A 45 -6.74 7.99 1.89
C PHE A 45 -6.10 8.06 3.26
N GLN A 46 -5.79 9.28 3.67
CA GLN A 46 -5.22 9.63 4.96
C GLN A 46 -6.20 10.56 5.68
N THR A 47 -6.50 10.27 6.95
CA THR A 47 -7.40 11.08 7.78
C THR A 47 -6.68 12.21 8.52
N ALA A 48 -5.34 12.24 8.44
CA ALA A 48 -4.48 13.26 9.00
C ALA A 48 -3.33 13.58 8.03
N ALA A 49 -2.59 14.65 8.30
CA ALA A 49 -1.34 14.91 7.58
C ALA A 49 -0.31 13.81 7.93
N VAL A 50 0.32 13.25 6.90
CA VAL A 50 1.35 12.21 7.02
C VAL A 50 2.59 12.59 6.22
N ASP A 51 3.73 12.03 6.63
CA ASP A 51 4.96 12.11 5.85
C ASP A 51 4.93 11.03 4.76
N ALA A 52 4.57 11.41 3.54
CA ALA A 52 4.47 10.47 2.42
C ALA A 52 5.82 9.87 1.98
N THR A 53 6.95 10.25 2.60
CA THR A 53 8.26 9.64 2.34
C THR A 53 8.50 8.34 3.12
N ASP A 54 7.57 7.97 4.01
CA ASP A 54 7.63 6.72 4.77
C ASP A 54 7.22 5.47 3.95
N PHE A 55 6.70 5.67 2.74
CA PHE A 55 6.36 4.59 1.81
C PHE A 55 7.53 4.26 0.88
N PHE A 56 8.01 3.03 0.94
CA PHE A 56 9.10 2.53 0.10
C PHE A 56 8.86 1.09 -0.34
N LEU A 57 9.24 0.78 -1.59
CA LEU A 57 9.30 -0.59 -2.07
C LEU A 57 10.60 -1.24 -1.59
N ALA A 58 10.55 -2.53 -1.26
CA ALA A 58 11.73 -3.33 -0.99
C ALA A 58 12.61 -3.43 -2.23
N GLU A 59 13.93 -3.47 -2.02
CA GLU A 59 14.94 -3.64 -3.08
C GLU A 59 14.88 -5.03 -3.75
#